data_AF-A0A0H5Q6N6-F1
#
_entry.id   AF-A0A0H5Q6N6-F1
#
_cell.length_a   1.000
_cell.length_b   1.000
_cell.length_c   1.000
_cell.angle_alpha   90.00
_cell.angle_beta   90.00
_cell.angle_gamma   90.00
#
_symmetry.space_group_name_H-M   'P 1'
#
loop_
_entity.id
_entity.type
_entity.pdbx_description
1 polymer ?
#
loop_
_entity_poly.entity_id
_entity_poly.type
_entity_poly.pdbx_seq_one_letter_code
_entity_poly.pdbx_strand_id
1 'polypeptide(L)' 'MELKDLYEQLYLLSDYDNKPVKSRLSSDLKEKFLTAKQWLEKGFKPKKDAFVYEMHPSSLNKKLCAYYFVDDVEQF' A
#
# COMPACT_ATOMS: atom_id res chain seq x y z
N MET A 1 15.44 -3.26 -1.68
CA MET A 1 14.29 -3.91 -1.03
C MET A 1 13.21 -3.98 -2.08
N GLU A 2 13.00 -5.15 -2.67
CA GLU A 2 11.96 -5.36 -3.68
C GLU A 2 10.61 -5.43 -2.97
N LEU A 3 9.57 -4.81 -3.54
CA LEU A 3 8.24 -4.67 -2.91
C LEU A 3 7.56 -5.98 -2.46
N LYS A 4 8.02 -7.14 -2.96
CA LYS A 4 7.55 -8.46 -2.50
C LYS A 4 7.82 -8.72 -1.02
N ASP A 5 8.81 -8.05 -0.42
CA ASP A 5 9.17 -8.20 1.00
C ASP A 5 8.02 -7.87 1.97
N LEU A 6 7.08 -7.01 1.56
CA LEU A 6 5.96 -6.57 2.42
C LEU A 6 5.02 -7.70 2.84
N TYR A 7 4.84 -8.70 1.98
CA TYR A 7 4.04 -9.88 2.28
C TYR A 7 4.84 -10.98 2.97
N GLU A 8 6.17 -10.87 3.01
CA GLU A 8 7.08 -11.82 3.67
C GLU A 8 7.39 -11.39 5.12
N GLN A 9 7.24 -10.11 5.42
CA GLN A 9 7.46 -9.54 6.75
C GLN A 9 6.27 -9.78 7.68
N LEU A 10 6.24 -10.96 8.34
CA LEU A 10 5.20 -11.39 9.29
C LEU A 10 4.82 -10.33 10.33
N TYR A 11 5.76 -9.49 10.78
CA TYR A 11 5.50 -8.42 11.74
C TYR A 11 4.59 -7.31 11.20
N LEU A 12 4.52 -7.14 9.88
CA LEU A 12 3.63 -6.19 9.20
C LEU A 12 2.24 -6.77 8.94
N LEU A 13 2.08 -8.10 9.03
CA LEU A 13 0.83 -8.77 8.69
C LEU A 13 -0.17 -8.72 9.85
N SER A 14 -1.43 -8.59 9.49
CA SER A 14 -2.55 -8.76 10.40
C SER A 14 -2.69 -10.24 10.77
N ASP A 15 -2.79 -10.54 12.05
CA ASP A 15 -3.01 -11.91 12.56
C ASP A 15 -4.34 -12.52 12.06
N TYR A 16 -5.27 -11.64 11.63
CA TYR A 16 -6.61 -12.02 11.21
C TYR A 16 -6.68 -12.57 9.77
N ASP A 17 -6.00 -11.93 8.81
CA ASP A 17 -6.06 -12.28 7.37
C ASP A 17 -4.67 -12.49 6.74
N ASN A 18 -3.59 -12.42 7.52
CA ASN A 18 -2.19 -12.40 7.03
C ASN A 18 -1.92 -11.33 5.95
N LYS A 19 -2.72 -10.25 5.95
CA LYS A 19 -2.58 -9.11 5.03
C LYS A 19 -1.76 -7.99 5.68
N PRO A 20 -0.92 -7.27 4.91
CA PRO A 20 -0.09 -6.20 5.43
C PRO A 20 -0.91 -5.05 6.04
N VAL A 21 -0.40 -4.45 7.11
CA VAL A 21 -1.02 -3.35 7.83
C VAL A 21 -0.21 -2.08 7.58
N LYS A 22 -0.79 -1.11 6.86
CA LYS A 22 -0.16 0.16 6.52
C LYS A 22 0.37 0.89 7.75
N SER A 23 -0.36 0.91 8.86
CA SER A 23 0.08 1.55 10.11
C SER A 23 1.39 0.96 10.68
N ARG A 24 1.71 -0.30 10.38
CA ARG A 24 2.97 -0.94 10.81
C ARG A 24 4.16 -0.61 9.89
N LEU A 25 3.91 -0.09 8.69
CA LEU A 25 4.96 0.35 7.78
C LEU A 25 5.72 1.55 8.35
N SER A 26 7.01 1.64 8.02
CA SER A 26 7.81 2.84 8.27
C SER A 26 7.22 4.05 7.53
N SER A 27 7.43 5.25 8.06
CA SER A 27 6.89 6.49 7.46
C SER A 27 7.27 6.66 6.00
N ASP A 28 8.53 6.35 5.63
CA ASP A 28 9.01 6.41 4.24
C ASP A 28 8.17 5.54 3.28
N LEU A 29 7.82 4.32 3.68
CA LEU A 29 6.97 3.43 2.88
C LEU A 29 5.52 3.93 2.87
N LYS A 30 4.99 4.41 4.00
CA LYS A 30 3.61 4.94 4.09
C LYS A 30 3.35 6.09 3.11
N GLU A 31 4.37 6.91 2.88
CA GLU A 31 4.32 8.05 1.94
C GLU A 31 4.40 7.59 0.48
N LYS A 32 5.07 6.46 0.22
CA LYS A 32 5.15 5.83 -1.10
C LYS A 32 3.94 4.96 -1.45
N PHE A 33 3.19 4.50 -0.45
CA PHE A 33 1.93 3.76 -0.64
C PHE A 33 0.72 4.66 -0.47
N LEU A 34 0.17 5.15 -1.57
CA LEU A 34 -1.01 5.99 -1.57
C LEU A 34 -2.17 5.33 -2.31
N THR A 35 -3.39 5.68 -1.93
CA THR A 35 -4.58 5.22 -2.65
C THR A 35 -4.68 5.93 -4.00
N ALA A 36 -5.43 5.36 -4.96
CA ALA A 36 -5.63 5.97 -6.27
C ALA A 36 -6.12 7.43 -6.17
N LYS A 37 -7.02 7.71 -5.21
CA LYS A 37 -7.53 9.08 -4.98
C LYS A 37 -6.42 10.04 -4.54
N GLN A 38 -5.57 9.62 -3.61
CA GLN A 38 -4.45 10.44 -3.12
C GLN A 38 -3.40 10.70 -4.18
N TRP A 39 -3.14 9.71 -5.04
CA TRP A 39 -2.30 9.90 -6.22
C TRP A 39 -2.93 10.91 -7.17
N LEU A 40 -4.23 10.79 -7.41
CA LEU A 40 -4.97 11.69 -8.29
C LEU A 40 -4.94 13.14 -7.81
N GLU A 41 -5.07 13.37 -6.50
CA GLU A 41 -4.91 14.70 -5.88
C GLU A 41 -3.49 15.27 -6.05
N LYS A 42 -2.48 14.41 -6.22
CA LYS A 42 -1.09 14.81 -6.51
C LYS A 42 -0.79 14.95 -8.01
N GLY A 43 -1.76 14.70 -8.89
CA GLY A 43 -1.55 14.70 -10.35
C GLY A 43 -0.95 13.41 -10.90
N PHE A 44 -1.06 12.29 -10.16
CA PHE A 44 -0.64 10.97 -10.61
C PHE A 44 -1.84 10.02 -10.69
N LYS A 45 -1.79 9.05 -11.58
CA LYS A 45 -2.77 7.97 -11.69
C LYS A 45 -2.05 6.63 -11.60
N PRO A 46 -2.63 5.61 -10.97
CA PRO A 46 -2.09 4.27 -11.08
C PRO A 46 -2.08 3.83 -12.56
N LYS A 47 -0.96 3.23 -12.98
CA LYS A 47 -0.80 2.63 -14.30
C LYS A 47 -1.86 1.54 -14.49
N LYS A 48 -2.19 1.19 -15.73
CA LYS A 48 -3.18 0.12 -16.01
C LYS A 48 -2.72 -1.24 -15.48
N ASP A 49 -1.42 -1.50 -15.52
CA ASP A 49 -0.77 -2.71 -15.01
C ASP A 49 -0.16 -2.51 -13.61
N ALA A 50 -0.58 -1.46 -12.90
CA ALA A 50 -0.10 -1.16 -11.55
C ALA A 50 -0.41 -2.32 -10.60
N PHE A 51 0.58 -2.71 -9.80
CA PHE A 51 0.34 -3.69 -8.76
C PHE A 51 -0.50 -3.08 -7.63
N VAL A 52 -1.61 -3.75 -7.29
CA VAL A 52 -2.51 -3.31 -6.22
C VAL A 52 -2.10 -3.99 -4.91
N TYR A 53 -1.66 -3.18 -3.96
CA TYR A 53 -1.34 -3.65 -2.62
C TYR A 53 -2.56 -3.51 -1.71
N GLU A 54 -3.19 -4.64 -1.41
CA GLU A 54 -4.28 -4.69 -0.44
C GLU A 54 -3.69 -4.65 0.98
N MET A 55 -3.92 -3.55 1.68
CA MET A 55 -3.43 -3.36 3.04
C MET A 55 -4.54 -2.87 3.97
N HIS A 56 -4.47 -3.27 5.24
CA HIS A 56 -5.28 -2.66 6.28
C HIS A 56 -4.70 -1.28 6.63
N PRO A 57 -5.51 -0.20 6.69
CA PRO A 57 -5.01 1.11 7.07
C PRO A 57 -4.45 1.11 8.50
N SER A 58 -5.05 0.32 9.39
CA SER A 58 -4.67 0.18 10.80
C SER A 58 -4.89 -1.25 11.29
N SER A 59 -4.12 -1.69 12.30
CA SER A 59 -4.23 -3.06 12.86
C SER A 59 -5.60 -3.35 13.50
N LEU A 60 -6.34 -2.30 13.88
CA LEU A 60 -7.69 -2.40 14.44
C LEU A 60 -8.78 -2.40 13.36
N ASN A 61 -8.44 -2.03 12.12
CA ASN A 61 -9.40 -1.89 11.03
C ASN A 61 -9.32 -3.10 10.11
N LYS A 62 -10.39 -3.90 10.08
CA LYS A 62 -10.50 -5.09 9.23
C LYS A 62 -10.73 -4.77 7.75
N LYS A 63 -10.94 -3.50 7.40
CA LYS A 63 -11.15 -3.10 6.00
C LYS A 63 -9.82 -3.15 5.24
N LEU A 64 -9.81 -3.83 4.11
CA LEU A 64 -8.72 -3.76 3.14
C LEU A 64 -8.92 -2.54 2.24
N CYS A 65 -7.84 -1.78 2.04
CA CYS A 65 -7.79 -0.67 1.10
C CYS A 65 -6.75 -0.96 0.02
N ALA A 66 -7.06 -0.58 -1.22
CA ALA A 66 -6.14 -0.67 -2.34
C ALA A 66 -5.14 0.50 -2.30
N TYR A 67 -3.87 0.17 -2.15
CA TYR A 67 -2.75 1.11 -2.25
C TYR A 67 -1.91 0.81 -3.48
N TYR A 68 -1.32 1.86 -4.03
CA TYR A 68 -0.44 1.82 -5.19
C TYR A 68 0.90 2.40 -4.79
N PHE A 69 1.96 1.74 -5.20
CA PHE A 69 3.31 2.21 -4.95
C PHE A 69 3.68 3.34 -5.91
N VAL A 70 4.60 4.21 -5.49
CA VAL A 70 5.07 5.36 -6.29
C VAL A 70 5.64 4.96 -7.65
N ASP A 71 6.20 3.76 -7.78
CA ASP A 71 6.73 3.25 -9.06
C ASP A 71 5.62 2.76 -10.00
N ASP A 72 4.49 2.34 -9.43
CA ASP A 72 3.30 1.83 -10.12
C ASP A 72 2.33 2.95 -10.56
N VAL A 73 2.67 4.21 -10.34
CA VAL A 73 1.87 5.36 -10.79
C VAL A 73 2.59 6.15 -11.89
N GLU A 74 1.82 6.83 -12.72
CA GLU A 74 2.29 7.70 -13.78
C GLU A 74 1.65 9.09 -13.65
N GLN A 75 2.37 10.13 -14.04
CA GLN A 75 1.81 11.48 -14.12
C GLN A 75 0.82 11.55 -15.29
N PHE A 76 -0.33 12.19 -15.08
CA PHE A 76 -1.37 12.34 -16.11
C PHE A 76 -1.60 13.79 -16.54
#